data_AF-A0A843DV45-F1
#
_entry.id   AF-A0A843DV45-F1
#
_cell.length_a   1.000
_cell.length_b   1.000
_cell.length_c   1.000
_cell.angle_alpha   90.00
_cell.angle_beta   90.00
_cell.angle_gamma   90.00
#
_symmetry.space_group_name_H-M   'P 1'
#
loop_
_entity.id
_entity.type
_entity.pdbx_description
1 polymer ?
#
loop_
_entity_poly.entity_id
_entity_poly.type
_entity_poly.pdbx_seq_one_letter_code
_entity_poly.pdbx_strand_id
1 'polypeptide(L)'
;MKSDIEIAQSAKVEHINDIAKKIGLTPEDLEPFGKYVAKVPLDVLDRVGKDKKDGKLILVTAVTPTPAGEGKTVTTISLIQGLSAIGKNVVGALREPSMGPTFGVKGGATGGGNVQVYPMWKIDLEFTGDIHAVAAAHNLLSAVLENNLVRDNPLNIDPTRIVWKKTVDMNCRELRKIIVGLGDTKLSGGVPHESGYLITSASEISAILALAKDYADLRK
;
A
#
# COMPACT_ATOMS: atom_id res chain seq x y z
N MET A 1 26.58 17.33 -0.80
CA MET A 1 25.90 16.38 0.12
C MET A 1 25.43 15.22 -0.74
N LYS A 2 25.58 13.96 -0.29
CA LYS A 2 25.06 12.81 -1.05
C LYS A 2 23.53 12.92 -1.15
N SER A 3 22.97 12.57 -2.29
CA SER A 3 21.54 12.39 -2.47
C SER A 3 21.03 11.21 -1.64
N ASP A 4 19.73 11.17 -1.38
CA ASP A 4 19.12 10.11 -0.56
C ASP A 4 19.35 8.71 -1.16
N ILE A 5 19.29 8.59 -2.49
CA ILE A 5 19.55 7.33 -3.19
C ILE A 5 21.01 6.88 -3.07
N GLU A 6 21.98 7.80 -3.15
CA GLU A 6 23.40 7.49 -2.96
C GLU A 6 23.69 7.04 -1.52
N ILE A 7 23.01 7.63 -0.54
CA ILE A 7 23.08 7.18 0.86
C ILE A 7 22.54 5.75 0.96
N ALA A 8 21.33 5.49 0.44
CA ALA A 8 20.70 4.17 0.48
C ALA A 8 21.55 3.09 -0.23
N GLN A 9 22.13 3.38 -1.39
CA GLN A 9 22.95 2.45 -2.15
C GLN A 9 24.29 2.13 -1.46
N SER A 10 24.85 3.08 -0.71
CA SER A 10 26.10 2.88 0.03
C SER A 10 25.92 2.27 1.42
N ALA A 11 24.67 2.06 1.86
CA ALA A 11 24.35 1.50 3.17
C ALA A 11 24.78 0.03 3.29
N LYS A 12 25.42 -0.30 4.42
CA LYS A 12 25.63 -1.70 4.82
C LYS A 12 24.37 -2.18 5.52
N VAL A 13 23.66 -3.10 4.88
CA VAL A 13 22.35 -3.59 5.34
C VAL A 13 22.44 -5.06 5.75
N GLU A 14 21.64 -5.42 6.74
CA GLU A 14 21.51 -6.81 7.21
C GLU A 14 20.51 -7.57 6.35
N HIS A 15 20.65 -8.90 6.28
CA HIS A 15 19.65 -9.74 5.62
C HIS A 15 18.35 -9.71 6.41
N ILE A 16 17.19 -9.81 5.74
CA ILE A 16 15.88 -9.71 6.41
C ILE A 16 15.71 -10.78 7.51
N ASN A 17 16.24 -11.97 7.29
CA ASN A 17 16.29 -13.05 8.29
C ASN A 17 17.02 -12.65 9.58
N ASP A 18 18.09 -11.85 9.49
CA ASP A 18 18.83 -11.42 10.69
C ASP A 18 18.09 -10.31 11.44
N ILE A 19 17.36 -9.44 10.72
CA ILE A 19 16.43 -8.48 11.33
C ILE A 19 15.27 -9.21 12.03
N ALA A 20 14.68 -10.22 11.39
CA ALA A 20 13.58 -11.01 11.93
C ALA A 20 13.96 -11.75 13.22
N LYS A 21 15.19 -12.30 13.31
CA LYS A 21 15.71 -12.92 14.54
C LYS A 21 15.71 -11.96 15.74
N LYS A 22 15.94 -10.66 15.54
CA LYS A 22 15.95 -9.66 16.62
C LYS A 22 14.58 -9.50 17.30
N ILE A 23 13.50 -9.82 16.58
CA ILE A 23 12.13 -9.81 17.10
C ILE A 23 11.60 -11.21 17.41
N GLY A 24 12.48 -12.22 17.40
CA GLY A 24 12.15 -13.60 17.77
C GLY A 24 11.44 -14.41 16.67
N LEU A 25 11.55 -13.98 15.41
CA LEU A 25 11.08 -14.74 14.26
C LEU A 25 12.21 -15.55 13.62
N THR A 26 11.85 -16.68 13.03
CA THR A 26 12.74 -17.59 12.32
C THR A 26 12.55 -17.45 10.80
N PRO A 27 13.47 -17.94 9.96
CA PRO A 27 13.29 -17.92 8.51
C PRO A 27 12.06 -18.68 8.01
N GLU A 28 11.54 -19.65 8.77
CA GLU A 28 10.32 -20.39 8.43
C GLU A 28 9.05 -19.56 8.63
N ASP A 29 9.16 -18.44 9.36
CA ASP A 29 8.06 -17.53 9.66
C ASP A 29 7.92 -16.42 8.60
N LEU A 30 8.73 -16.48 7.54
CA LEU A 30 8.88 -15.42 6.56
C LEU A 30 8.66 -15.95 5.14
N GLU A 31 8.00 -15.14 4.32
CA GLU A 31 7.94 -15.31 2.87
C GLU A 31 8.87 -14.28 2.20
N PRO A 32 10.08 -14.65 1.77
CA PRO A 32 11.09 -13.69 1.32
C PRO A 32 10.80 -13.14 -0.08
N PHE A 33 10.93 -11.81 -0.23
CA PHE A 33 10.90 -11.06 -1.49
C PHE A 33 12.32 -10.58 -1.85
N GLY A 34 13.20 -11.56 -2.06
CA GLY A 34 14.64 -11.35 -2.17
C GLY A 34 15.32 -11.30 -0.80
N LYS A 35 16.44 -10.59 -0.69
CA LYS A 35 17.33 -10.65 0.49
C LYS A 35 16.93 -9.75 1.66
N TYR A 36 16.17 -8.69 1.38
CA TYR A 36 16.00 -7.56 2.32
C TYR A 36 14.54 -7.22 2.61
N VAL A 37 13.60 -7.98 2.05
CA VAL A 37 12.16 -7.78 2.22
C VAL A 37 11.54 -9.16 2.39
N ALA A 38 10.55 -9.27 3.26
CA ALA A 38 9.75 -10.47 3.44
C ALA A 38 8.33 -10.11 3.90
N LYS A 39 7.36 -10.95 3.59
CA LYS A 39 6.05 -10.94 4.24
C LYS A 39 6.08 -11.85 5.46
N VAL A 40 5.23 -11.53 6.44
CA VAL A 40 5.02 -12.36 7.64
C VAL A 40 3.58 -12.90 7.54
N PRO A 41 3.38 -14.21 7.41
CA PRO A 41 2.04 -14.82 7.39
C PRO A 41 1.26 -14.50 8.67
N LEU A 42 -0.07 -14.35 8.56
CA LEU A 42 -0.93 -13.94 9.69
C LEU A 42 -0.97 -14.97 10.83
N ASP A 43 -0.82 -16.26 10.53
CA ASP A 43 -0.78 -17.33 11.54
C ASP A 43 0.45 -17.24 12.46
N VAL A 44 1.52 -16.57 12.00
CA VAL A 44 2.68 -16.25 12.86
C VAL A 44 2.27 -15.31 13.98
N LEU A 45 1.38 -14.34 13.73
CA LEU A 45 0.86 -13.44 14.76
C LEU A 45 0.11 -14.22 15.84
N ASP A 46 -0.74 -15.16 15.43
CA ASP A 46 -1.49 -16.01 16.35
C ASP A 46 -0.57 -16.91 17.18
N ARG A 47 0.45 -17.51 16.58
CA ARG A 47 1.36 -18.41 17.27
C ARG A 47 2.32 -17.68 18.22
N VAL A 48 2.86 -16.53 17.81
CA VAL A 48 3.91 -15.82 18.56
C VAL A 48 3.35 -14.77 19.52
N GLY A 49 2.16 -14.23 19.22
CA GLY A 49 1.55 -13.10 19.92
C GLY A 49 0.48 -13.46 20.96
N LYS A 50 -0.21 -14.61 20.83
CA LYS A 50 -1.43 -14.92 21.60
C LYS A 50 -1.28 -14.83 23.12
N ASP A 51 -0.13 -15.20 23.68
CA ASP A 51 0.12 -15.17 25.12
C ASP A 51 0.99 -13.97 25.56
N LYS A 52 1.30 -13.04 24.65
CA LYS A 52 2.14 -11.86 24.94
C LYS A 52 1.26 -10.64 25.20
N LYS A 53 1.68 -9.81 26.15
CA LYS A 53 1.06 -8.49 26.36
C LYS A 53 1.49 -7.52 25.26
N ASP A 54 0.56 -6.67 24.84
CA ASP A 54 0.86 -5.59 23.91
C ASP A 54 1.97 -4.68 24.43
N GLY A 55 2.83 -4.24 23.50
CA GLY A 55 3.86 -3.25 23.76
C GLY A 55 3.28 -1.84 23.96
N LYS A 56 4.17 -0.84 24.02
CA LYS A 56 3.76 0.57 24.04
C LYS A 56 3.54 1.06 22.60
N LEU A 57 2.37 1.62 22.33
CA LEU A 57 2.06 2.27 21.06
C LEU A 57 2.42 3.75 21.12
N ILE A 58 3.29 4.20 20.20
CA ILE A 58 3.67 5.61 20.05
C ILE A 58 3.19 6.09 18.69
N LEU A 59 2.25 7.04 18.68
CA LEU A 59 1.74 7.66 17.46
C LEU A 59 2.52 8.94 17.16
N VAL A 60 3.10 9.03 15.96
CA VAL A 60 3.73 10.25 15.45
C VAL A 60 2.75 11.00 14.56
N THR A 61 2.47 12.25 14.90
CA THR A 61 1.64 13.17 14.11
C THR A 61 2.40 14.47 13.82
N ALA A 62 1.82 15.32 12.96
CA ALA A 62 2.37 16.61 12.61
C ALA A 62 1.27 17.67 12.57
N VAL A 63 1.67 18.94 12.55
CA VAL A 63 0.78 20.08 12.29
C VAL A 63 0.24 20.03 10.85
N THR A 64 -0.68 20.95 10.52
CA THR A 64 -1.19 21.10 9.15
C THR A 64 -0.03 21.26 8.17
N PRO A 65 0.01 20.48 7.06
CA PRO A 65 1.11 20.53 6.12
C PRO A 65 1.29 21.91 5.47
N THR A 66 2.54 22.30 5.28
CA THR A 66 2.98 23.54 4.66
C THR A 66 3.93 23.23 3.49
N PRO A 67 4.14 24.17 2.55
CA PRO A 67 5.11 23.98 1.47
C PRO A 67 6.56 23.74 1.93
N ALA A 68 6.90 24.10 3.17
CA ALA A 68 8.23 23.88 3.74
C ALA A 68 8.50 22.39 4.07
N GLY A 69 7.44 21.61 4.31
CA GLY A 69 7.52 20.20 4.70
C GLY A 69 7.82 20.02 6.19
N GLU A 70 7.09 19.09 6.82
CA GLU A 70 7.14 18.91 8.29
C GLU A 70 8.07 17.75 8.71
N GLY A 71 8.55 16.95 7.75
CA GLY A 71 9.48 15.86 8.04
C GLY A 71 8.89 14.69 8.85
N LYS A 72 7.56 14.52 8.90
CA LYS A 72 6.89 13.50 9.74
C LYS A 72 7.50 12.09 9.60
N THR A 73 7.71 11.61 8.38
CA THR A 73 8.29 10.27 8.14
C THR A 73 9.73 10.19 8.67
N VAL A 74 10.53 11.24 8.45
CA VAL A 74 11.90 11.34 8.98
C VAL A 74 11.88 11.30 10.50
N THR A 75 10.97 12.04 11.15
CA THR A 75 10.79 12.00 12.61
C THR A 75 10.38 10.63 13.11
N THR A 76 9.49 9.92 12.42
CA THR A 76 9.11 8.55 12.80
C THR A 76 10.29 7.60 12.73
N ILE A 77 11.05 7.61 11.62
CA ILE A 77 12.19 6.71 11.44
C ILE A 77 13.32 7.06 12.43
N SER A 78 13.60 8.35 12.67
CA SER A 78 14.63 8.77 13.62
C SER A 78 14.26 8.40 15.06
N LEU A 79 12.98 8.48 15.44
CA LEU A 79 12.50 8.02 16.74
C LEU A 79 12.72 6.51 16.93
N ILE A 80 12.43 5.70 15.90
CA ILE A 80 12.69 4.25 15.91
C ILE A 80 14.19 3.98 16.08
N GLN A 81 15.03 4.62 15.27
CA GLN A 81 16.48 4.49 15.35
C GLN A 81 17.02 4.92 16.72
N GLY A 82 16.54 6.03 17.27
CA GLY A 82 16.94 6.54 18.58
C GLY A 82 16.53 5.63 19.74
N LEU A 83 15.30 5.12 19.73
CA LEU A 83 14.82 4.14 20.71
C LEU A 83 15.65 2.85 20.66
N SER A 84 15.97 2.36 19.46
CA SER A 84 16.83 1.19 19.29
C SER A 84 18.25 1.46 19.81
N ALA A 85 18.81 2.66 19.57
CA ALA A 85 20.15 3.03 20.00
C ALA A 85 20.29 3.10 21.54
N ILE A 86 19.21 3.41 22.26
CA ILE A 86 19.17 3.37 23.73
C ILE A 86 18.75 1.99 24.29
N GLY A 87 18.77 0.95 23.47
CA GLY A 87 18.53 -0.43 23.88
C GLY A 87 17.06 -0.82 24.07
N LYS A 88 16.10 -0.06 23.52
CA LYS A 88 14.69 -0.47 23.50
C LYS A 88 14.42 -1.40 22.31
N ASN A 89 13.64 -2.45 22.53
CA ASN A 89 13.07 -3.24 21.45
C ASN A 89 11.91 -2.46 20.81
N VAL A 90 12.07 -2.04 19.56
CA VAL A 90 11.16 -1.15 18.84
C VAL A 90 11.00 -1.61 17.41
N VAL A 91 9.77 -1.53 16.91
CA VAL A 91 9.41 -1.81 15.51
C VAL A 91 8.62 -0.61 14.98
N GLY A 92 8.88 -0.24 13.74
CA GLY A 92 8.14 0.81 13.04
C GLY A 92 7.04 0.24 12.14
N ALA A 93 5.89 0.91 12.12
CA ALA A 93 4.84 0.68 11.13
C ALA A 93 4.69 1.95 10.27
N LEU A 94 4.83 1.79 8.96
CA LEU A 94 4.73 2.88 7.97
C LEU A 94 3.80 2.45 6.83
N ARG A 95 3.26 3.43 6.10
CA ARG A 95 2.43 3.16 4.92
C ARG A 95 3.31 2.98 3.69
N GLU A 96 2.96 2.01 2.85
CA GLU A 96 3.50 1.91 1.50
C GLU A 96 3.06 3.14 0.67
N PRO A 97 3.98 3.81 -0.03
CA PRO A 97 3.62 4.89 -0.94
C PRO A 97 2.99 4.36 -2.23
N SER A 98 2.10 5.17 -2.80
CA SER A 98 1.65 4.98 -4.18
C SER A 98 2.81 5.26 -5.15
N MET A 99 2.93 4.45 -6.19
CA MET A 99 3.97 4.55 -7.22
C MET A 99 3.76 5.77 -8.11
N GLY A 100 2.51 6.12 -8.44
CA GLY A 100 2.20 7.25 -9.33
C GLY A 100 2.87 8.57 -8.91
N PRO A 101 2.75 9.00 -7.64
CA PRO A 101 3.43 10.18 -7.10
C PRO A 101 4.96 10.16 -7.18
N THR A 102 5.60 8.99 -7.13
CA THR A 102 7.07 8.83 -7.21
C THR A 102 7.62 9.42 -8.50
N PHE A 103 6.87 9.34 -9.60
CA PHE A 103 7.23 9.91 -10.92
C PHE A 103 6.70 11.34 -11.13
N GLY A 104 6.14 11.95 -10.10
CA GLY A 104 5.60 13.31 -10.13
C GLY A 104 6.45 14.29 -9.33
N VAL A 105 5.81 15.07 -8.46
CA VAL A 105 6.44 16.15 -7.68
C VAL A 105 6.89 15.67 -6.29
N LYS A 106 6.35 14.55 -5.80
CA LYS A 106 6.67 14.03 -4.46
C LYS A 106 7.85 13.05 -4.57
N GLY A 107 8.95 13.38 -3.91
CA GLY A 107 10.04 12.42 -3.66
C GLY A 107 9.58 11.24 -2.80
N GLY A 108 10.43 10.21 -2.72
CA GLY A 108 10.14 8.93 -2.05
C GLY A 108 9.66 9.09 -0.60
N ALA A 109 8.74 8.21 -0.18
CA ALA A 109 8.11 8.30 1.14
C ALA A 109 8.86 7.52 2.24
N THR A 110 10.12 7.17 1.97
CA THR A 110 10.94 6.24 2.76
C THR A 110 11.88 6.94 3.73
N GLY A 111 11.74 8.26 3.94
CA GLY A 111 12.58 9.05 4.84
C GLY A 111 13.45 10.05 4.09
N GLY A 112 14.61 10.39 4.63
CA GLY A 112 15.57 11.32 4.02
C GLY A 112 16.89 11.41 4.79
N GLY A 113 17.97 11.77 4.09
CA GLY A 113 19.32 11.81 4.65
C GLY A 113 19.77 10.45 5.17
N ASN A 114 20.33 10.37 6.38
CA ASN A 114 20.71 9.09 7.01
C ASN A 114 19.55 8.37 7.70
N VAL A 115 18.33 8.91 7.59
CA VAL A 115 17.14 8.45 8.28
C VAL A 115 16.16 7.91 7.24
N GLN A 116 16.41 6.68 6.79
CA GLN A 116 15.67 6.05 5.69
C GLN A 116 15.29 4.60 6.00
N VAL A 117 14.27 4.11 5.29
CA VAL A 117 13.93 2.69 5.18
C VAL A 117 14.53 2.11 3.90
N TYR A 118 15.20 0.98 4.02
CA TYR A 118 15.82 0.26 2.91
C TYR A 118 15.01 -0.99 2.54
N PRO A 119 14.92 -1.41 1.26
CA PRO A 119 15.43 -0.74 0.06
C PRO A 119 14.41 0.25 -0.54
N MET A 120 14.78 1.54 -0.57
CA MET A 120 13.94 2.65 -1.05
C MET A 120 13.28 2.40 -2.41
N TRP A 121 14.06 2.01 -3.42
CA TRP A 121 13.55 1.83 -4.79
C TRP A 121 12.54 0.69 -4.93
N LYS A 122 12.59 -0.33 -4.07
CA LYS A 122 11.53 -1.35 -4.08
C LYS A 122 10.26 -0.75 -3.47
N ILE A 123 10.39 -0.08 -2.32
CA ILE A 123 9.24 0.47 -1.58
C ILE A 123 8.50 1.53 -2.39
N ASP A 124 9.23 2.40 -3.12
CA ASP A 124 8.62 3.48 -3.91
C ASP A 124 8.07 3.03 -5.29
N LEU A 125 8.23 1.74 -5.65
CA LEU A 125 7.77 1.14 -6.91
C LEU A 125 6.77 -0.01 -6.64
N GLU A 126 7.14 -1.25 -6.98
CA GLU A 126 6.23 -2.41 -6.91
C GLU A 126 6.21 -3.09 -5.53
N PHE A 127 7.19 -2.77 -4.69
CA PHE A 127 7.46 -3.34 -3.37
C PHE A 127 7.24 -4.87 -3.29
N THR A 128 6.11 -5.29 -2.73
CA THR A 128 5.70 -6.71 -2.64
C THR A 128 4.41 -7.03 -3.40
N GLY A 129 3.91 -6.07 -4.18
CA GLY A 129 2.74 -6.22 -5.04
C GLY A 129 1.39 -5.90 -4.38
N ASP A 130 1.39 -5.31 -3.18
CA ASP A 130 0.16 -5.10 -2.40
C ASP A 130 -0.81 -4.13 -3.09
N ILE A 131 -0.30 -3.00 -3.59
CA ILE A 131 -1.11 -2.05 -4.36
C ILE A 131 -1.62 -2.68 -5.67
N HIS A 132 -0.85 -3.55 -6.31
CA HIS A 132 -1.30 -4.28 -7.50
C HIS A 132 -2.44 -5.25 -7.18
N ALA A 133 -2.35 -5.98 -6.07
CA ALA A 133 -3.40 -6.88 -5.60
C ALA A 133 -4.70 -6.12 -5.28
N VAL A 134 -4.60 -4.96 -4.62
CA VAL A 134 -5.74 -4.07 -4.38
C VAL A 134 -6.36 -3.59 -5.71
N ALA A 135 -5.53 -3.14 -6.65
CA ALA A 135 -6.02 -2.67 -7.96
C ALA A 135 -6.75 -3.80 -8.71
N ALA A 136 -6.20 -5.02 -8.68
CA ALA A 136 -6.83 -6.18 -9.31
C ALA A 136 -8.19 -6.50 -8.67
N ALA A 137 -8.28 -6.53 -7.34
CA ALA A 137 -9.53 -6.79 -6.63
C ALA A 137 -10.59 -5.69 -6.91
N HIS A 138 -10.20 -4.43 -6.88
CA HIS A 138 -11.09 -3.29 -7.14
C HIS A 138 -11.63 -3.33 -8.58
N ASN A 139 -10.75 -3.55 -9.55
CA ASN A 139 -11.11 -3.59 -10.97
C ASN A 139 -11.91 -4.85 -11.32
N LEU A 140 -11.68 -5.98 -10.64
CA LEU A 140 -12.51 -7.17 -10.77
C LEU A 140 -13.96 -6.89 -10.37
N LEU A 141 -14.19 -6.20 -9.25
CA LEU A 141 -15.54 -5.80 -8.84
C LEU A 141 -16.20 -4.90 -9.89
N SER A 142 -15.46 -3.94 -10.44
CA SER A 142 -15.96 -3.09 -11.54
C SER A 142 -16.33 -3.91 -12.78
N ALA A 143 -15.49 -4.86 -13.19
CA ALA A 143 -15.75 -5.73 -14.33
C ALA A 143 -16.96 -6.66 -14.10
N VAL A 144 -17.12 -7.20 -12.89
CA VAL A 144 -18.28 -8.03 -12.52
C VAL A 144 -19.58 -7.23 -12.57
N LEU A 145 -19.56 -5.98 -12.08
CA LEU A 145 -20.69 -5.05 -12.16
C LEU A 145 -21.07 -4.78 -13.62
N GLU A 146 -20.10 -4.45 -14.47
CA GLU A 146 -20.37 -4.17 -15.90
C GLU A 146 -20.86 -5.42 -16.65
N ASN A 147 -20.31 -6.59 -16.33
CA ASN A 147 -20.82 -7.86 -16.87
C ASN A 147 -22.27 -8.15 -16.41
N ASN A 148 -22.67 -7.73 -15.21
CA ASN A 148 -24.07 -7.83 -14.76
C ASN A 148 -24.99 -6.96 -15.62
N LEU A 149 -24.59 -5.73 -15.95
CA LEU A 149 -25.35 -4.87 -16.87
C LEU A 149 -25.51 -5.51 -18.25
N VAL A 150 -24.45 -6.16 -18.74
CA VAL A 150 -24.45 -6.86 -20.03
C VAL A 150 -25.39 -8.06 -20.01
N ARG A 151 -25.35 -8.87 -18.95
CA ARG A 151 -26.15 -10.09 -18.78
C ARG A 151 -27.52 -9.80 -18.18
N ASP A 152 -28.35 -9.11 -18.94
CA ASP A 152 -29.76 -8.81 -18.65
C ASP A 152 -30.04 -8.02 -17.36
N ASN A 153 -29.01 -7.59 -16.63
CA ASN A 153 -29.11 -6.72 -15.45
C ASN A 153 -30.16 -7.20 -14.43
N PRO A 154 -30.05 -8.43 -13.88
CA PRO A 154 -31.04 -8.99 -12.96
C PRO A 154 -31.19 -8.19 -11.66
N LEU A 155 -30.18 -7.37 -11.33
CA LEU A 155 -30.20 -6.48 -10.15
C LEU A 155 -30.85 -5.12 -10.43
N ASN A 156 -31.28 -4.87 -11.68
CA ASN A 156 -31.88 -3.62 -12.12
C ASN A 156 -31.02 -2.38 -11.75
N ILE A 157 -29.71 -2.49 -11.93
CA ILE A 157 -28.75 -1.41 -11.66
C ILE A 157 -28.97 -0.31 -12.70
N ASP A 158 -29.15 0.93 -12.25
CA ASP A 158 -29.18 2.12 -13.10
C ASP A 158 -27.74 2.54 -13.46
N PRO A 159 -27.34 2.46 -14.75
CA PRO A 159 -25.97 2.77 -15.17
C PRO A 159 -25.54 4.21 -14.87
N THR A 160 -26.49 5.14 -14.72
CA THR A 160 -26.21 6.55 -14.42
C THR A 160 -25.89 6.80 -12.94
N ARG A 161 -26.14 5.82 -12.08
CA ARG A 161 -25.94 5.90 -10.62
C ARG A 161 -24.79 5.05 -10.12
N ILE A 162 -23.97 4.50 -11.01
CA ILE A 162 -22.80 3.72 -10.63
C ILE A 162 -21.76 4.65 -10.02
N VAL A 163 -21.51 4.48 -8.73
CA VAL A 163 -20.46 5.22 -7.99
C VAL A 163 -19.11 4.50 -7.99
N TRP A 164 -19.12 3.18 -8.25
CA TRP A 164 -17.92 2.36 -8.26
C TRP A 164 -17.10 2.62 -9.53
N LYS A 165 -15.93 3.22 -9.34
CA LYS A 165 -14.98 3.56 -10.40
C LYS A 165 -13.98 2.42 -10.62
N LYS A 166 -13.03 2.63 -11.52
CA LYS A 166 -11.86 1.77 -11.70
C LYS A 166 -10.67 2.38 -10.95
N THR A 167 -9.59 1.63 -10.80
CA THR A 167 -8.36 2.13 -10.17
C THR A 167 -7.13 1.87 -11.03
N VAL A 168 -6.19 2.82 -10.99
CA VAL A 168 -4.84 2.67 -11.55
C VAL A 168 -3.87 3.42 -10.66
N ASP A 169 -2.71 2.84 -10.34
CA ASP A 169 -1.74 3.49 -9.46
C ASP A 169 -0.78 4.41 -10.22
N MET A 170 -1.36 5.30 -11.03
CA MET A 170 -0.66 6.25 -11.89
C MET A 170 -1.33 7.62 -11.81
N ASN A 171 -0.55 8.67 -12.01
CA ASN A 171 -1.07 10.04 -12.07
C ASN A 171 -1.66 10.36 -13.45
N CYS A 172 -2.81 9.77 -13.77
CA CYS A 172 -3.51 9.95 -15.06
C CYS A 172 -4.76 10.84 -14.89
N ARG A 173 -4.63 12.14 -15.14
CA ARG A 173 -5.77 13.09 -14.97
C ARG A 173 -6.86 12.90 -16.03
N GLU A 174 -6.48 12.37 -17.19
CA GLU A 174 -7.31 12.12 -18.35
C GLU A 174 -8.37 11.04 -18.07
N LEU A 175 -8.09 10.12 -17.14
CA LEU A 175 -8.99 9.03 -16.77
C LEU A 175 -10.03 9.40 -15.70
N ARG A 176 -10.04 10.65 -15.21
CA ARG A 176 -10.97 11.08 -14.13
C ARG A 176 -12.44 11.01 -14.53
N LYS A 177 -12.74 11.24 -15.80
CA LYS A 177 -14.08 11.17 -16.40
C LYS A 177 -13.96 10.57 -17.78
N ILE A 178 -14.60 9.42 -17.98
CA ILE A 178 -14.59 8.68 -19.24
C ILE A 178 -16.00 8.17 -19.53
N ILE A 179 -16.23 7.79 -20.79
CA ILE A 179 -17.38 6.96 -21.17
C ILE A 179 -16.83 5.56 -21.41
N VAL A 180 -17.42 4.56 -20.77
CA VAL A 180 -17.11 3.14 -20.99
C VAL A 180 -18.28 2.47 -21.69
N GLY A 181 -18.13 1.19 -22.06
CA GLY A 181 -19.25 0.42 -22.61
C GLY A 181 -19.51 0.68 -24.10
N LEU A 182 -18.58 1.32 -24.82
CA LEU A 182 -18.74 1.65 -26.24
C LEU A 182 -18.42 0.45 -27.14
N GLY A 183 -19.23 0.26 -28.19
CA GLY A 183 -19.02 -0.75 -29.23
C GLY A 183 -20.31 -0.98 -30.04
N ASP A 184 -20.23 -1.80 -31.09
CA ASP A 184 -21.37 -2.02 -32.01
C ASP A 184 -22.55 -2.74 -31.37
N THR A 185 -22.28 -3.60 -30.38
CA THR A 185 -23.32 -4.37 -29.67
C THR A 185 -23.08 -4.34 -28.18
N LYS A 186 -24.16 -4.59 -27.42
CA LYS A 186 -24.10 -4.75 -25.95
C LYS A 186 -23.09 -5.83 -25.52
N LEU A 187 -22.94 -6.89 -26.32
CA LEU A 187 -22.02 -8.00 -26.03
C LEU A 187 -20.56 -7.68 -26.36
N SER A 188 -20.31 -6.85 -27.37
CA SER A 188 -18.95 -6.49 -27.79
C SER A 188 -18.39 -5.27 -27.07
N GLY A 189 -19.23 -4.26 -26.80
CA GLY A 189 -18.82 -3.00 -26.18
C GLY A 189 -19.24 -2.85 -24.73
N GLY A 190 -20.40 -3.38 -24.35
CA GLY A 190 -21.00 -3.20 -23.03
C GLY A 190 -22.23 -2.27 -23.05
N VAL A 191 -22.56 -1.69 -21.89
CA VAL A 191 -23.63 -0.68 -21.76
C VAL A 191 -22.98 0.69 -21.58
N PRO A 192 -23.15 1.64 -22.53
CA PRO A 192 -22.56 2.97 -22.42
C PRO A 192 -22.97 3.71 -21.14
N HIS A 193 -22.01 4.17 -20.35
CA HIS A 193 -22.26 5.01 -19.17
C HIS A 193 -21.01 5.82 -18.78
N GLU A 194 -21.22 6.86 -17.97
CA GLU A 194 -20.12 7.64 -17.40
C GLU A 194 -19.37 6.84 -16.32
N SER A 195 -18.05 6.92 -16.34
CA SER A 195 -17.19 6.28 -15.35
C SER A 195 -15.90 7.09 -15.14
N GLY A 196 -14.92 6.51 -14.45
CA GLY A 196 -13.62 7.12 -14.23
C GLY A 196 -12.67 6.21 -13.50
N TYR A 197 -11.44 6.68 -13.33
CA TYR A 197 -10.41 6.04 -12.53
C TYR A 197 -10.07 6.88 -11.30
N LEU A 198 -9.80 6.18 -10.21
CA LEU A 198 -9.17 6.70 -9.00
C LEU A 198 -7.71 6.23 -8.96
N ILE A 199 -6.87 6.95 -8.21
CA ILE A 199 -5.58 6.40 -7.81
C ILE A 199 -5.82 5.21 -6.88
N THR A 200 -5.07 4.11 -7.01
CA THR A 200 -5.35 2.89 -6.25
C THR A 200 -5.34 3.10 -4.74
N SER A 201 -4.47 3.98 -4.23
CA SER A 201 -4.46 4.34 -2.80
C SER A 201 -5.74 5.02 -2.29
N ALA A 202 -6.62 5.49 -3.18
CA ALA A 202 -7.94 6.04 -2.85
C ALA A 202 -9.07 5.00 -2.96
N SER A 203 -8.73 3.73 -3.25
CA SER A 203 -9.67 2.62 -3.29
C SER A 203 -10.29 2.35 -1.92
N GLU A 204 -11.60 2.09 -1.89
CA GLU A 204 -12.26 1.60 -0.68
C GLU A 204 -11.69 0.22 -0.25
N ILE A 205 -11.25 -0.61 -1.21
CA ILE A 205 -10.55 -1.87 -0.91
C ILE A 205 -9.25 -1.63 -0.14
N SER A 206 -8.52 -0.53 -0.41
CA SER A 206 -7.35 -0.17 0.40
C SER A 206 -7.72 0.17 1.84
N ALA A 207 -8.84 0.89 2.03
CA ALA A 207 -9.32 1.25 3.36
C ALA A 207 -9.78 0.02 4.14
N ILE A 208 -10.53 -0.89 3.50
CA ILE A 208 -10.97 -2.16 4.07
C ILE A 208 -9.74 -2.99 4.46
N LEU A 209 -8.75 -3.14 3.58
CA LEU A 209 -7.51 -3.88 3.88
C LEU A 209 -6.76 -3.32 5.08
N ALA A 210 -6.70 -2.00 5.23
CA ALA A 210 -6.00 -1.35 6.35
C ALA A 210 -6.74 -1.47 7.69
N LEU A 211 -8.03 -1.83 7.69
CA LEU A 211 -8.88 -1.93 8.87
C LEU A 211 -9.27 -3.37 9.22
N ALA A 212 -9.13 -4.30 8.27
CA ALA A 212 -9.41 -5.71 8.47
C ALA A 212 -8.47 -6.33 9.51
N LYS A 213 -9.03 -7.20 10.36
CA LYS A 213 -8.26 -7.91 11.39
C LYS A 213 -7.64 -9.21 10.90
N ASP A 214 -8.31 -9.89 9.98
CA ASP A 214 -7.95 -11.18 9.43
C ASP A 214 -8.64 -11.41 8.07
N TYR A 215 -8.42 -12.57 7.46
CA TYR A 215 -9.02 -12.92 6.16
C TYR A 215 -10.55 -13.06 6.20
N ALA A 216 -11.13 -13.49 7.32
CA ALA A 216 -12.58 -13.64 7.44
C ALA A 216 -13.26 -12.27 7.55
N ASP A 217 -12.67 -11.34 8.30
CA ASP A 217 -13.11 -9.95 8.43
C ASP A 217 -12.93 -9.20 7.10
N LEU A 218 -11.81 -9.39 6.40
CA LEU A 218 -11.58 -8.81 5.06
C LEU A 218 -12.64 -9.24 4.03
N ARG A 219 -13.15 -10.46 4.15
CA ARG A 219 -14.14 -11.02 3.21
C ARG A 219 -15.56 -10.52 3.48
N LYS A 220 -15.86 -10.12 4.71
CA LYS A 220 -17.20 -9.73 5.17
C LYS A 220 -17.57 -8.34 4.67
#